data_AF-A0A663DFX0-F1
#
_entry.id   AF-A0A663DFX0-F1
#
_cell.length_a   1.000
_cell.length_b   1.000
_cell.length_c   1.000
_cell.angle_alpha   90.00
_cell.angle_beta   90.00
_cell.angle_gamma   90.00
#
_symmetry.space_group_name_H-M   'P 1'
#
loop_
_entity.id
_entity.type
_entity.pdbx_description
1 polymer ?
#
loop_
_entity_poly.entity_id
_entity_poly.type
_entity_poly.pdbx_seq_one_letter_code
_entity_poly.pdbx_strand_id
1 'polypeptide(L)'
;MRRVTLFLNGSPKNGKVVAVYGTLSDLLSVASSKLGIKATSVYNGKGGLIDDIALIRDDDVLFVCEGEPFIDPQTDSKPPEGLLGFHTDWLTLNVGGRYFTTTRSTLVNKEPDSMLAHMFKDKGVWGNKQDHRGAFLIDRSPEYFEPILNYLRHGQLIVNDGINLLGVLEEARFFGIDSLIEHLEVAIKNSQPPEDHSPISRKEFVRFLLATPTKSELRCQGLNFSGADLSRLDLRYINFKMANLSRCNLAHANLCCANLERADLSGSVLDCANLQGVKMLCSNAEGASLKLCNFEDPSGLKANLEGANLKGVDMEGSQMTGINLRVATLKNAKLKNCNLRGATLAGTDLENCDLSGCDLQEANLRGSNVKGAIFEEMLTPLHMSQSVR
;
A
#
# COMPACT_ATOMS: atom_id res chain seq x y z
N MET A 1 -26.58 -39.66 -23.06
CA MET A 1 -27.98 -39.75 -22.61
C MET A 1 -28.23 -38.54 -21.73
N ARG A 2 -29.23 -37.71 -22.02
CA ARG A 2 -29.51 -36.49 -21.24
C ARG A 2 -30.55 -36.82 -20.18
N ARG A 3 -30.37 -36.33 -18.96
CA ARG A 3 -31.33 -36.46 -17.85
C ARG A 3 -31.92 -35.09 -17.59
N VAL A 4 -33.23 -35.02 -17.37
CA VAL A 4 -33.93 -33.77 -17.07
C VAL A 4 -34.90 -33.97 -15.93
N THR A 5 -35.25 -32.88 -15.25
CA THR A 5 -36.30 -32.90 -14.24
C THR A 5 -37.56 -32.27 -14.79
N LEU A 6 -38.63 -33.07 -14.88
CA LEU A 6 -39.94 -32.63 -15.37
C LEU A 6 -40.83 -32.21 -14.19
N PHE A 7 -41.42 -31.03 -14.28
CA PHE A 7 -42.44 -30.53 -13.37
C PHE A 7 -43.77 -30.35 -14.09
N LEU A 8 -44.86 -30.36 -13.33
CA LEU A 8 -46.17 -29.97 -13.85
C LEU A 8 -46.21 -28.43 -13.98
N ASN A 9 -46.75 -27.94 -15.08
CA ASN A 9 -46.84 -26.50 -15.36
C ASN A 9 -47.44 -25.70 -14.19
N GLY A 10 -46.77 -24.64 -13.74
CA GLY A 10 -47.17 -23.83 -12.58
C GLY A 10 -46.79 -24.37 -11.19
N SER A 11 -46.20 -25.57 -11.08
CA SER A 11 -45.76 -26.13 -9.78
C SER A 11 -44.25 -26.35 -9.74
N PRO A 12 -43.53 -25.75 -8.77
CA PRO A 12 -42.10 -26.02 -8.56
C PRO A 12 -41.85 -27.26 -7.69
N LYS A 13 -42.87 -28.07 -7.40
CA LYS A 13 -42.80 -29.22 -6.46
C LYS A 13 -43.11 -30.54 -7.17
N ASN A 14 -42.62 -31.64 -6.60
CA ASN A 14 -42.86 -33.03 -7.05
C ASN A 14 -42.33 -33.38 -8.45
N GLY A 15 -41.22 -32.77 -8.86
CA GLY A 15 -40.58 -33.07 -10.15
C GLY A 15 -40.13 -34.53 -10.29
N LYS A 16 -40.13 -35.04 -11.53
CA LYS A 16 -39.70 -36.39 -11.89
C LYS A 16 -38.46 -36.33 -12.77
N VAL A 17 -37.40 -37.01 -12.36
CA VAL A 17 -36.19 -37.14 -13.17
C VAL A 17 -36.41 -38.22 -14.23
N VAL A 18 -36.19 -37.87 -15.50
CA VAL A 18 -36.34 -38.78 -16.64
C VAL A 18 -35.15 -38.68 -17.57
N ALA A 19 -34.88 -39.75 -18.31
CA ALA A 19 -33.91 -39.72 -19.39
C ALA A 19 -34.59 -39.31 -20.70
N VAL A 20 -33.94 -38.41 -21.44
CA VAL A 20 -34.38 -37.89 -22.73
C VAL A 20 -33.72 -38.71 -23.84
N TYR A 21 -34.53 -39.37 -24.65
CA TYR A 21 -34.12 -40.16 -25.81
C TYR A 21 -35.17 -40.03 -26.93
N GLY A 22 -34.74 -40.28 -28.17
CA GLY A 22 -35.64 -40.25 -29.32
C GLY A 22 -36.11 -38.84 -29.70
N THR A 23 -37.40 -38.72 -29.97
CA THR A 23 -38.10 -37.52 -30.45
C THR A 23 -38.82 -36.78 -29.32
N LEU A 24 -39.26 -35.55 -29.56
CA LEU A 24 -40.07 -34.80 -28.58
C LEU A 24 -41.35 -35.56 -28.19
N SER A 25 -41.93 -36.32 -29.12
CA SER A 25 -43.11 -37.16 -28.85
C SER A 25 -42.81 -38.27 -27.84
N ASP A 26 -41.60 -38.84 -27.87
CA ASP A 26 -41.17 -39.85 -26.89
C ASP A 26 -41.03 -39.23 -25.49
N LEU A 27 -40.47 -38.02 -25.41
CA LEU A 27 -40.37 -37.27 -24.16
C LEU A 27 -41.76 -36.93 -23.58
N LEU A 28 -42.71 -36.50 -24.42
CA LEU A 28 -44.09 -36.22 -24.00
C LEU A 28 -44.82 -37.49 -23.53
N SER A 29 -44.57 -38.64 -24.15
CA SER A 29 -45.13 -39.93 -23.70
C SER A 29 -44.59 -40.33 -22.33
N VAL A 30 -43.28 -40.19 -22.12
CA VAL A 30 -42.63 -40.44 -20.81
C VAL A 30 -43.15 -39.46 -19.76
N ALA A 31 -43.28 -38.17 -20.11
CA ALA A 31 -43.84 -37.15 -19.23
C ALA A 31 -45.27 -37.47 -18.81
N SER A 32 -46.10 -37.89 -19.77
CA SER A 32 -47.50 -38.28 -19.53
C SER A 32 -47.59 -39.44 -18.52
N SER A 33 -46.77 -40.48 -18.71
CA SER A 33 -46.72 -41.63 -17.81
C SER A 33 -46.19 -41.28 -16.41
N LYS A 34 -45.17 -40.42 -16.30
CA LYS A 34 -44.50 -40.11 -15.03
C LYS A 34 -45.22 -39.06 -14.19
N LEU A 35 -45.88 -38.10 -14.84
CA LEU A 35 -46.62 -37.02 -14.18
C LEU A 35 -48.13 -37.31 -14.09
N GLY A 36 -48.64 -38.32 -14.80
CA GLY A 36 -50.06 -38.69 -14.74
C GLY A 36 -50.99 -37.71 -15.46
N ILE A 37 -50.47 -37.01 -16.47
CA ILE A 37 -51.21 -36.02 -17.28
C ILE A 37 -51.17 -36.40 -18.77
N LYS A 38 -51.99 -35.77 -19.61
CA LYS A 38 -51.83 -35.87 -21.07
C LYS A 38 -50.89 -34.76 -21.56
N ALA A 39 -49.59 -35.02 -21.54
CA ALA A 39 -48.59 -34.02 -21.91
C ALA A 39 -48.69 -33.65 -23.40
N THR A 40 -48.89 -32.36 -23.69
CA THR A 40 -48.94 -31.82 -25.07
C THR A 40 -47.75 -30.94 -25.39
N SER A 41 -47.23 -30.20 -24.41
CA SER A 41 -46.17 -29.20 -24.62
C SER A 41 -45.17 -29.21 -23.46
N VAL A 42 -43.93 -28.82 -23.75
CA VAL A 42 -42.84 -28.71 -22.76
C VAL A 42 -42.23 -27.32 -22.84
N TYR A 43 -41.99 -26.70 -21.69
CA TYR A 43 -41.40 -25.37 -21.56
C TYR A 43 -40.12 -25.41 -20.72
N ASN A 44 -39.20 -24.48 -20.96
CA ASN A 44 -38.09 -24.23 -20.05
C ASN A 44 -38.53 -23.37 -18.84
N GLY A 45 -37.66 -23.22 -17.84
CA GLY A 45 -37.96 -22.43 -16.64
C GLY A 45 -38.20 -20.92 -16.83
N LYS A 46 -38.14 -20.41 -18.06
CA LYS A 46 -38.49 -19.02 -18.40
C LYS A 46 -39.74 -18.92 -19.29
N GLY A 47 -40.46 -20.03 -19.49
CA GLY A 47 -41.66 -20.08 -20.32
C GLY A 47 -41.42 -20.17 -21.82
N GLY A 48 -40.19 -20.47 -22.26
CA GLY A 48 -39.91 -20.76 -23.66
C GLY A 48 -40.40 -22.16 -24.04
N LEU A 49 -41.28 -22.25 -25.04
CA LEU A 49 -41.74 -23.52 -25.60
C LEU A 49 -40.56 -24.26 -26.24
N ILE A 50 -40.45 -25.56 -25.96
CA ILE A 50 -39.45 -26.44 -26.54
C ILE A 50 -40.14 -27.29 -27.61
N ASP A 51 -39.84 -26.99 -28.87
CA ASP A 51 -40.35 -27.67 -30.06
C ASP A 51 -39.33 -28.66 -30.67
N ASP A 52 -38.04 -28.54 -30.33
CA ASP A 52 -36.98 -29.46 -30.72
C ASP A 52 -36.25 -30.05 -29.50
N ILE A 53 -36.19 -31.38 -29.45
CA ILE A 53 -35.48 -32.15 -28.43
C ILE A 53 -33.97 -31.87 -28.42
N ALA A 54 -33.38 -31.38 -29.52
CA ALA A 54 -31.97 -30.99 -29.60
C ALA A 54 -31.62 -29.83 -28.67
N LEU A 55 -32.60 -28.99 -28.31
CA LEU A 55 -32.40 -27.81 -27.46
C LEU A 55 -32.28 -28.14 -25.97
N ILE A 56 -32.68 -29.35 -25.58
CA ILE A 56 -32.65 -29.82 -24.19
C ILE A 56 -31.22 -30.22 -23.81
N ARG A 57 -30.72 -29.72 -22.69
CA ARG A 57 -29.40 -30.06 -22.13
C ARG A 57 -29.53 -31.04 -20.97
N ASP A 58 -28.39 -31.56 -20.53
CA ASP A 58 -28.34 -32.41 -19.33
C ASP A 58 -28.63 -31.55 -18.09
N ASP A 59 -29.38 -32.12 -17.15
CA ASP A 59 -29.89 -31.51 -15.92
C ASP A 59 -30.84 -30.30 -16.09
N ASP A 60 -31.42 -30.12 -17.29
CA ASP A 60 -32.44 -29.09 -17.50
C ASP A 60 -33.71 -29.31 -16.65
N VAL A 61 -34.30 -28.20 -16.21
CA VAL A 61 -35.59 -28.16 -15.52
C VAL A 61 -36.67 -27.74 -16.50
N LEU A 62 -37.62 -28.64 -16.75
CA LEU A 62 -38.66 -28.49 -17.76
C LEU A 62 -40.05 -28.56 -17.14
N PHE A 63 -41.00 -27.84 -17.72
CA PHE A 63 -42.39 -27.76 -17.28
C PHE A 63 -43.31 -28.32 -18.35
N VAL A 64 -44.18 -29.25 -17.99
CA VAL A 64 -45.05 -29.98 -18.91
C VAL A 64 -46.51 -29.62 -18.67
N CYS A 65 -47.28 -29.37 -19.74
CA CYS A 65 -48.70 -29.02 -19.66
C CYS A 65 -49.59 -29.91 -20.54
N GLU A 66 -50.91 -29.82 -20.30
CA GLU A 66 -52.01 -30.50 -21.03
C GLU A 66 -52.74 -29.53 -22.00
N GLY A 67 -52.01 -28.58 -22.58
CA GLY A 67 -52.54 -27.61 -23.56
C GLY A 67 -52.77 -26.21 -22.99
N GLU A 68 -52.62 -26.04 -21.68
CA GLU A 68 -52.65 -24.75 -21.01
C GLU A 68 -51.37 -23.92 -21.28
N PRO A 69 -51.45 -22.57 -21.29
CA PRO A 69 -50.27 -21.72 -21.43
C PRO A 69 -49.31 -21.90 -20.25
N PHE A 70 -48.03 -21.61 -20.46
CA PHE A 70 -47.02 -21.69 -19.40
C PHE A 70 -47.39 -20.78 -18.22
N ILE A 71 -47.37 -21.34 -17.02
CA ILE A 71 -47.56 -20.62 -15.76
C ILE A 71 -46.20 -20.58 -15.07
N ASP A 72 -45.65 -19.37 -14.91
CA ASP A 72 -44.39 -19.19 -14.19
C ASP A 72 -44.61 -19.61 -12.72
N PRO A 73 -43.91 -20.65 -12.23
CA PRO A 73 -44.05 -21.13 -10.85
C PRO A 73 -43.68 -20.08 -9.80
N GLN A 74 -43.05 -18.98 -10.20
CA GLN A 74 -42.73 -17.82 -9.34
C GLN A 74 -43.83 -16.74 -9.36
N THR A 75 -44.80 -16.80 -10.28
CA THR A 75 -45.86 -15.78 -10.41
C THR A 75 -47.11 -16.04 -9.58
N ASP A 76 -47.27 -17.23 -9.00
CA ASP A 76 -48.34 -17.53 -8.04
C ASP A 76 -47.88 -17.28 -6.59
N SER A 77 -47.51 -16.03 -6.32
CA SER A 77 -47.47 -15.48 -4.96
C SER A 77 -48.69 -14.60 -4.72
N LYS A 78 -49.89 -15.15 -4.90
CA LYS A 78 -51.03 -14.72 -4.09
C LYS A 78 -50.95 -15.50 -2.77
N PRO A 79 -50.67 -14.84 -1.62
CA PRO A 79 -50.82 -15.52 -0.35
C PRO A 79 -52.30 -15.92 -0.19
N PRO A 80 -52.60 -17.14 0.27
CA PRO A 80 -53.95 -17.46 0.73
C PRO A 80 -54.32 -16.45 1.82
N GLU A 81 -55.52 -15.90 1.72
CA GLU A 81 -56.14 -15.14 2.79
C GLU A 81 -56.07 -15.96 4.08
N GLY A 82 -55.42 -15.38 5.10
CA GLY A 82 -55.38 -15.94 6.44
C GLY A 82 -54.10 -16.67 6.80
N LEU A 83 -52.98 -15.95 6.89
CA LEU A 83 -51.87 -16.25 7.82
C LEU A 83 -51.12 -14.93 8.10
N LEU A 84 -51.63 -14.14 9.05
CA LEU A 84 -50.84 -13.09 9.69
C LEU A 84 -49.66 -13.77 10.40
N GLY A 85 -48.43 -13.46 9.96
CA GLY A 85 -47.23 -13.64 10.78
C GLY A 85 -46.17 -14.60 10.25
N PHE A 86 -45.46 -14.22 9.19
CA PHE A 86 -44.05 -14.59 9.02
C PHE A 86 -43.28 -13.36 8.53
N HIS A 87 -42.69 -12.62 9.47
CA HIS A 87 -41.84 -11.47 9.19
C HIS A 87 -40.50 -11.95 8.64
N THR A 88 -40.26 -11.82 7.34
CA THR A 88 -38.88 -11.77 6.85
C THR A 88 -38.29 -10.42 7.24
N ASP A 89 -37.24 -10.42 8.07
CA ASP A 89 -36.49 -9.21 8.44
C ASP A 89 -35.74 -8.57 7.24
N TRP A 90 -35.82 -9.23 6.08
CA TRP A 90 -35.25 -8.81 4.82
C TRP A 90 -36.00 -7.64 4.19
N LEU A 91 -35.24 -6.70 3.65
CA LEU A 91 -35.70 -5.54 2.92
C LEU A 91 -34.80 -5.30 1.70
N THR A 92 -35.39 -4.67 0.68
CA THR A 92 -34.68 -4.31 -0.54
C THR A 92 -34.64 -2.79 -0.67
N LEU A 93 -33.44 -2.26 -0.89
CA LEU A 93 -33.18 -0.85 -1.17
C LEU A 93 -32.90 -0.69 -2.67
N ASN A 94 -33.45 0.33 -3.28
CA ASN A 94 -33.10 0.74 -4.64
C ASN A 94 -32.35 2.08 -4.54
N VAL A 95 -31.03 2.02 -4.63
CA VAL A 95 -30.13 3.18 -4.48
C VAL A 95 -29.69 3.62 -5.87
N GLY A 96 -30.17 4.78 -6.33
CA GLY A 96 -29.81 5.32 -7.65
C GLY A 96 -30.05 4.38 -8.83
N GLY A 97 -31.00 3.44 -8.71
CA GLY A 97 -31.31 2.43 -9.72
C GLY A 97 -30.68 1.04 -9.50
N ARG A 98 -29.78 0.87 -8.52
CA ARG A 98 -29.19 -0.42 -8.16
C ARG A 98 -29.87 -1.01 -6.92
N TYR A 99 -30.24 -2.29 -7.02
CA TYR A 99 -30.90 -3.01 -5.94
C TYR A 99 -29.90 -3.62 -4.95
N PHE A 100 -30.14 -3.37 -3.66
CA PHE A 100 -29.40 -3.94 -2.54
C PHE A 100 -30.36 -4.64 -1.59
N THR A 101 -30.05 -5.87 -1.20
CA THR A 101 -30.87 -6.64 -0.26
C THR A 101 -30.12 -6.78 1.06
N THR A 102 -30.79 -6.48 2.17
CA THR A 102 -30.22 -6.52 3.52
C THR A 102 -31.31 -6.79 4.56
N THR A 103 -30.96 -6.87 5.83
CA THR A 103 -31.93 -7.00 6.93
C THR A 103 -32.16 -5.68 7.63
N ARG A 104 -33.33 -5.50 8.24
CA ARG A 104 -33.64 -4.32 9.07
C ARG A 104 -32.65 -4.20 10.23
N SER A 105 -32.34 -5.32 10.88
CA SER A 105 -31.30 -5.42 11.90
C SER A 105 -29.96 -4.83 11.47
N THR A 106 -29.53 -5.05 10.22
CA THR A 106 -28.28 -4.48 9.68
C THR A 106 -28.31 -2.96 9.63
N LEU A 107 -29.45 -2.37 9.25
CA LEU A 107 -29.58 -0.91 9.10
C LEU A 107 -29.78 -0.17 10.43
N VAL A 108 -30.30 -0.84 11.46
CA VAL A 108 -30.71 -0.20 12.71
C VAL A 108 -29.71 -0.44 13.85
N ASN A 109 -29.10 -1.62 13.93
CA ASN A 109 -28.43 -2.05 15.17
C ASN A 109 -27.06 -1.39 15.38
N LYS A 110 -26.29 -1.15 14.31
CA LYS A 110 -24.92 -0.67 14.45
C LYS A 110 -24.86 0.81 14.80
N GLU A 111 -25.74 1.59 14.20
CA GLU A 111 -25.72 3.05 14.20
C GLU A 111 -27.13 3.57 14.46
N PRO A 112 -27.61 3.49 15.72
CA PRO A 112 -29.01 3.76 16.05
C PRO A 112 -29.47 5.18 15.73
N ASP A 113 -28.51 6.12 15.66
CA ASP A 113 -28.75 7.54 15.39
C ASP A 113 -28.62 7.89 13.90
N SER A 114 -28.22 6.93 13.05
CA SER A 114 -28.11 7.15 11.60
C SER A 114 -29.47 7.41 10.95
N MET A 115 -29.45 8.07 9.79
CA MET A 115 -30.65 8.28 8.96
C MET A 115 -31.31 6.94 8.58
N LEU A 116 -30.49 5.93 8.26
CA LEU A 116 -30.97 4.59 7.94
C LEU A 116 -31.66 3.94 9.15
N ALA A 117 -31.10 4.06 10.35
CA ALA A 117 -31.75 3.56 11.54
C ALA A 117 -33.11 4.23 11.76
N HIS A 118 -33.18 5.57 11.68
CA HIS A 118 -34.44 6.30 11.81
C HIS A 118 -35.49 5.91 10.76
N MET A 119 -35.07 5.71 9.51
CA MET A 119 -35.96 5.29 8.41
C MET A 119 -36.56 3.90 8.63
N PHE A 120 -35.86 3.02 9.35
CA PHE A 120 -36.21 1.60 9.47
C PHE A 120 -36.46 1.13 10.92
N LYS A 121 -36.45 2.03 11.92
CA LYS A 121 -36.71 1.73 13.33
C LYS A 121 -38.18 1.36 13.58
N ASP A 122 -39.10 2.21 13.11
CA ASP A 122 -40.53 2.02 13.30
C ASP A 122 -41.23 1.54 12.03
N LYS A 123 -42.06 0.51 12.15
CA LYS A 123 -42.92 0.03 11.05
C LYS A 123 -44.04 1.04 10.82
N GLY A 124 -43.88 1.92 9.82
CA GLY A 124 -44.97 2.74 9.27
C GLY A 124 -44.88 4.25 9.51
N VAL A 125 -43.78 4.76 10.07
CA VAL A 125 -43.64 6.21 10.36
C VAL A 125 -43.12 7.00 9.16
N TRP A 126 -42.33 6.37 8.28
CA TRP A 126 -41.84 7.01 7.06
C TRP A 126 -42.61 6.51 5.84
N GLY A 127 -43.29 7.43 5.15
CA GLY A 127 -43.94 7.20 3.85
C GLY A 127 -42.89 7.02 2.75
N ASN A 128 -42.07 5.98 2.87
CA ASN A 128 -41.00 5.72 1.92
C ASN A 128 -41.61 5.40 0.56
N LYS A 129 -41.19 6.15 -0.47
CA LYS A 129 -41.53 5.83 -1.86
C LYS A 129 -40.94 4.45 -2.14
N GLN A 130 -41.81 3.46 -2.29
CA GLN A 130 -41.44 2.14 -2.75
C GLN A 130 -41.67 2.07 -4.25
N ASP A 131 -40.81 1.33 -4.95
CA ASP A 131 -41.10 0.97 -6.34
C ASP A 131 -42.19 -0.10 -6.43
N HIS A 132 -42.59 -0.44 -7.65
CA HIS A 132 -43.60 -1.47 -7.92
C HIS A 132 -43.19 -2.89 -7.43
N ARG A 133 -41.93 -3.09 -6.99
CA ARG A 133 -41.40 -4.34 -6.43
C ARG A 133 -41.31 -4.29 -4.90
N GLY A 134 -41.72 -3.20 -4.27
CA GLY A 134 -41.64 -3.00 -2.81
C GLY A 134 -40.25 -2.58 -2.31
N ALA A 135 -39.32 -2.21 -3.20
CA ALA A 135 -38.00 -1.74 -2.79
C ALA A 135 -38.03 -0.26 -2.38
N PHE A 136 -37.34 0.08 -1.29
CA PHE A 136 -37.26 1.43 -0.76
C PHE A 136 -36.34 2.30 -1.63
N LEU A 137 -36.87 3.40 -2.18
CA LEU A 137 -36.11 4.26 -3.07
C LEU A 137 -35.18 5.21 -2.30
N ILE A 138 -33.91 5.26 -2.71
CA ILE A 138 -32.87 6.14 -2.19
C ILE A 138 -32.19 6.82 -3.40
N ASP A 139 -32.31 8.14 -3.49
CA ASP A 139 -31.75 8.93 -4.60
C ASP A 139 -30.30 9.33 -4.32
N ARG A 140 -29.40 8.34 -4.28
CA ARG A 140 -27.96 8.48 -3.98
C ARG A 140 -27.11 7.58 -4.87
N SER A 141 -25.79 7.77 -4.85
CA SER A 141 -24.86 6.95 -5.64
C SER A 141 -24.76 5.52 -5.10
N PRO A 142 -25.07 4.49 -5.91
CA PRO A 142 -24.93 3.10 -5.47
C PRO A 142 -23.48 2.66 -5.29
N GLU A 143 -22.53 3.28 -5.99
CA GLU A 143 -21.11 2.92 -5.95
C GLU A 143 -20.49 3.21 -4.59
N TYR A 144 -20.82 4.37 -4.01
CA TYR A 144 -20.32 4.80 -2.70
C TYR A 144 -21.17 4.26 -1.53
N PHE A 145 -22.39 3.79 -1.81
CA PHE A 145 -23.25 3.16 -0.82
C PHE A 145 -22.83 1.72 -0.47
N GLU A 146 -22.29 0.97 -1.43
CA GLU A 146 -21.93 -0.44 -1.22
C GLU A 146 -20.90 -0.66 -0.07
N PRO A 147 -19.81 0.14 0.04
CA PRO A 147 -18.90 0.08 1.19
C PRO A 147 -19.58 0.38 2.53
N ILE A 148 -20.53 1.31 2.54
CA ILE A 148 -21.28 1.69 3.75
C ILE A 148 -22.16 0.54 4.21
N LEU A 149 -22.89 -0.08 3.27
CA LEU A 149 -23.75 -1.22 3.60
C LEU A 149 -22.92 -2.39 4.16
N ASN A 150 -21.74 -2.63 3.61
CA ASN A 150 -20.81 -3.65 4.09
C ASN A 150 -20.26 -3.30 5.49
N TYR A 151 -19.91 -2.04 5.73
CA TYR A 151 -19.56 -1.58 7.08
C TYR A 151 -20.68 -1.83 8.09
N LEU A 152 -21.93 -1.55 7.72
CA LEU A 152 -23.09 -1.85 8.56
C LEU A 152 -23.22 -3.36 8.85
N ARG A 153 -22.94 -4.22 7.86
CA ARG A 153 -22.97 -5.69 8.00
C ARG A 153 -21.91 -6.24 8.94
N HIS A 154 -20.64 -5.84 8.78
CA HIS A 154 -19.51 -6.52 9.46
C HIS A 154 -18.54 -5.59 10.21
N GLY A 155 -18.68 -4.27 10.08
CA GLY A 155 -17.93 -3.28 10.87
C GLY A 155 -16.51 -3.01 10.43
N GLN A 156 -16.16 -3.46 9.23
CA GLN A 156 -14.88 -3.16 8.62
C GLN A 156 -15.11 -2.31 7.38
N LEU A 157 -14.31 -1.26 7.21
CA LEU A 157 -14.28 -0.47 6.00
C LEU A 157 -13.49 -1.26 4.94
N ILE A 158 -14.19 -1.79 3.95
CA ILE A 158 -13.60 -2.47 2.79
C ILE A 158 -14.03 -1.68 1.56
N VAL A 159 -13.04 -1.14 0.84
CA VAL A 159 -13.25 -0.32 -0.36
C VAL A 159 -12.45 -0.97 -1.48
N ASN A 160 -13.12 -1.25 -2.60
CA ASN A 160 -12.49 -1.84 -3.77
C ASN A 160 -11.53 -0.83 -4.42
N ASP A 161 -10.48 -1.34 -5.06
CA ASP A 161 -9.54 -0.54 -5.85
C ASP A 161 -10.31 0.28 -6.91
N GLY A 162 -10.04 1.58 -6.96
CA GLY A 162 -10.67 2.53 -7.89
C GLY A 162 -11.87 3.31 -7.34
N ILE A 163 -12.40 2.97 -6.16
CA ILE A 163 -13.45 3.76 -5.50
C ILE A 163 -12.81 4.93 -4.73
N ASN A 164 -13.29 6.15 -4.98
CA ASN A 164 -12.82 7.34 -4.28
C ASN A 164 -13.35 7.38 -2.83
N LEU A 165 -12.44 7.31 -1.84
CA LEU A 165 -12.77 7.37 -0.41
C LEU A 165 -13.52 8.66 -0.02
N LEU A 166 -13.27 9.78 -0.69
CA LEU A 166 -14.01 11.02 -0.47
C LEU A 166 -15.49 10.87 -0.83
N GLY A 167 -15.81 10.12 -1.90
CA GLY A 167 -17.19 9.83 -2.26
C GLY A 167 -17.90 8.97 -1.21
N VAL A 168 -17.19 7.98 -0.65
CA VAL A 168 -17.70 7.16 0.46
C VAL A 168 -17.91 8.01 1.72
N LEU A 169 -17.01 8.94 2.01
CA LEU A 169 -17.12 9.87 3.15
C LEU A 169 -18.35 10.76 3.03
N GLU A 170 -18.63 11.31 1.85
CA GLU A 170 -19.82 12.15 1.63
C GLU A 170 -21.13 11.37 1.80
N GLU A 171 -21.18 10.11 1.36
CA GLU A 171 -22.34 9.25 1.64
C GLU A 171 -22.44 8.89 3.13
N ALA A 172 -21.32 8.60 3.81
CA ALA A 172 -21.33 8.31 5.25
C ALA A 172 -21.85 9.50 6.08
N ARG A 173 -21.47 10.73 5.69
CA ARG A 173 -22.02 11.98 6.24
C ARG A 173 -23.50 12.14 5.95
N PHE A 174 -23.93 11.86 4.72
CA PHE A 174 -25.34 11.93 4.35
C PHE A 174 -26.22 10.99 5.19
N PHE A 175 -25.78 9.75 5.40
CA PHE A 175 -26.51 8.79 6.22
C PHE A 175 -26.30 8.95 7.73
N GLY A 176 -25.41 9.84 8.17
CA GLY A 176 -25.12 10.09 9.59
C GLY A 176 -24.49 8.88 10.28
N ILE A 177 -23.42 8.32 9.70
CA ILE A 177 -22.72 7.15 10.23
C ILE A 177 -21.41 7.60 10.88
N ASP A 178 -21.50 8.13 12.10
CA ASP A 178 -20.41 8.86 12.77
C ASP A 178 -19.15 8.01 12.95
N SER A 179 -19.29 6.74 13.37
CA SER A 179 -18.13 5.87 13.57
C SER A 179 -17.37 5.58 12.25
N LEU A 180 -18.10 5.54 11.12
CA LEU A 180 -17.49 5.34 9.81
C LEU A 180 -16.82 6.61 9.30
N ILE A 181 -17.39 7.79 9.60
CA ILE A 181 -16.82 9.08 9.25
C ILE A 181 -15.43 9.23 9.88
N GLU A 182 -15.28 8.93 11.17
CA GLU A 182 -13.98 8.98 11.86
C GLU A 182 -12.95 8.04 11.20
N HIS A 183 -13.36 6.80 10.88
CA HIS A 183 -12.50 5.84 10.21
C HIS A 183 -12.10 6.29 8.79
N LEU A 184 -13.02 6.88 8.03
CA LEU A 184 -12.77 7.39 6.68
C LEU A 184 -11.86 8.62 6.70
N GLU A 185 -12.05 9.55 7.63
CA GLU A 185 -11.19 10.73 7.76
C GLU A 185 -9.74 10.35 8.08
N VAL A 186 -9.55 9.37 8.98
CA VAL A 186 -8.22 8.81 9.28
C VAL A 186 -7.65 8.09 8.05
N ALA A 187 -8.44 7.27 7.36
CA ALA A 187 -7.99 6.55 6.17
C ALA A 187 -7.59 7.51 5.03
N ILE A 188 -8.37 8.57 4.80
CA ILE A 188 -8.08 9.60 3.80
C ILE A 188 -6.81 10.34 4.16
N LYS A 189 -6.67 10.78 5.41
CA LYS A 189 -5.46 11.46 5.90
C LYS A 189 -4.20 10.59 5.75
N ASN A 190 -4.32 9.28 5.96
CA ASN A 190 -3.22 8.33 5.78
C ASN A 190 -2.95 7.99 4.30
N SER A 191 -3.90 8.26 3.40
CA SER A 191 -3.79 7.97 1.96
C SER A 191 -3.34 9.16 1.11
N GLN A 192 -3.40 10.38 1.64
CA GLN A 192 -2.83 11.54 0.98
C GLN A 192 -1.32 11.34 0.84
N PRO A 193 -0.74 11.60 -0.35
CA PRO A 193 0.71 11.56 -0.48
C PRO A 193 1.31 12.51 0.56
N PRO A 194 2.39 12.11 1.24
CA PRO A 194 3.11 12.99 2.13
C PRO A 194 3.36 14.34 1.43
N GLU A 195 3.29 15.47 2.14
CA GLU A 195 3.73 16.76 1.58
C GLU A 195 5.09 16.56 0.89
N ASP A 196 5.28 17.19 -0.27
CA ASP A 196 6.35 16.94 -1.27
C ASP A 196 7.79 16.96 -0.70
N HIS A 197 7.94 17.37 0.56
CA HIS A 197 9.20 17.49 1.29
C HIS A 197 9.20 16.82 2.68
N SER A 198 8.20 16.03 3.03
CA SER A 198 8.20 15.34 4.32
C SER A 198 9.23 14.19 4.34
N PRO A 199 9.86 13.91 5.50
CA PRO A 199 10.89 12.88 5.58
C PRO A 199 10.32 11.47 5.39
N ILE A 200 10.99 10.66 4.57
CA ILE A 200 10.64 9.26 4.34
C ILE A 200 10.90 8.45 5.62
N SER A 201 9.90 7.68 6.07
CA SER A 201 10.06 6.78 7.21
C SER A 201 10.93 5.57 6.87
N ARG A 202 11.57 4.96 7.89
CA ARG A 202 12.34 3.71 7.71
C ARG A 202 11.52 2.61 7.02
N LYS A 203 10.24 2.47 7.37
CA LYS A 203 9.35 1.44 6.80
C LYS A 203 9.11 1.66 5.32
N GLU A 204 8.85 2.89 4.90
CA GLU A 204 8.67 3.25 3.49
C GLU A 204 9.97 3.05 2.72
N PHE A 205 11.10 3.45 3.31
CA PHE A 205 12.38 3.29 2.67
C PHE A 205 12.76 1.81 2.48
N VAL A 206 12.52 0.95 3.48
CA VAL A 206 12.75 -0.50 3.34
C VAL A 206 11.88 -1.09 2.24
N ARG A 207 10.61 -0.69 2.12
CA ARG A 207 9.76 -1.11 1.01
C ARG A 207 10.31 -0.64 -0.34
N PHE A 208 10.77 0.60 -0.41
CA PHE A 208 11.41 1.13 -1.61
C PHE A 208 12.68 0.34 -1.98
N LEU A 209 13.52 -0.01 -1.01
CA LEU A 209 14.73 -0.81 -1.24
C LEU A 209 14.40 -2.22 -1.78
N LEU A 210 13.32 -2.84 -1.29
CA LEU A 210 12.86 -4.15 -1.75
C LEU A 210 12.22 -4.09 -3.15
N ALA A 211 11.61 -2.96 -3.50
CA ALA A 211 10.95 -2.76 -4.78
C ALA A 211 11.89 -2.30 -5.91
N THR A 212 13.09 -1.81 -5.59
CA THR A 212 14.02 -1.22 -6.56
C THR A 212 15.34 -2.00 -6.67
N PRO A 213 15.80 -2.33 -7.89
CA PRO A 213 17.11 -2.95 -8.08
C PRO A 213 18.27 -2.09 -7.57
N THR A 214 19.34 -2.73 -7.09
CA THR A 214 20.58 -2.04 -6.66
C THR A 214 21.34 -1.34 -7.80
N LYS A 215 20.99 -1.64 -9.05
CA LYS A 215 21.60 -1.03 -10.26
C LYS A 215 20.87 0.22 -10.76
N SER A 216 19.78 0.63 -10.09
CA SER A 216 19.00 1.80 -10.50
C SER A 216 19.79 3.08 -10.25
N GLU A 217 20.07 3.84 -11.31
CA GLU A 217 20.93 5.03 -11.24
C GLU A 217 20.34 6.17 -10.39
N LEU A 218 19.03 6.39 -10.43
CA LEU A 218 18.35 7.48 -9.71
C LEU A 218 17.88 7.09 -8.30
N ARG A 219 18.38 5.98 -7.76
CA ARG A 219 17.91 5.40 -6.50
C ARG A 219 18.24 6.32 -5.31
N CYS A 220 17.26 7.14 -4.93
CA CYS A 220 17.22 8.06 -3.77
C CYS A 220 17.81 9.47 -3.97
N GLN A 221 17.97 9.90 -5.21
CA GLN A 221 18.49 11.23 -5.52
C GLN A 221 17.49 12.31 -5.10
N GLY A 222 17.94 13.32 -4.34
CA GLY A 222 17.13 14.47 -3.95
C GLY A 222 16.01 14.20 -2.95
N LEU A 223 15.91 12.99 -2.39
CA LEU A 223 14.85 12.65 -1.46
C LEU A 223 15.13 13.18 -0.04
N ASN A 224 14.07 13.42 0.72
CA ASN A 224 14.18 13.80 2.12
C ASN A 224 14.12 12.58 3.05
N PHE A 225 15.21 12.36 3.78
CA PHE A 225 15.35 11.35 4.82
C PHE A 225 15.60 11.97 6.20
N SER A 226 15.47 13.29 6.37
CA SER A 226 15.91 13.97 7.60
C SER A 226 15.36 13.29 8.86
N GLY A 227 16.26 12.93 9.79
CA GLY A 227 15.91 12.23 11.03
C GLY A 227 15.57 10.74 10.88
N ALA A 228 15.66 10.16 9.69
CA ALA A 228 15.34 8.76 9.47
C ALA A 228 16.38 7.84 10.12
N ASP A 229 15.90 6.71 10.64
CA ASP A 229 16.76 5.60 11.02
C ASP A 229 17.06 4.73 9.79
N LEU A 230 18.30 4.82 9.31
CA LEU A 230 18.89 4.06 8.22
C LEU A 230 19.99 3.10 8.70
N SER A 231 20.10 2.91 10.02
CA SER A 231 21.16 2.12 10.64
C SER A 231 21.09 0.65 10.21
N ARG A 232 22.27 0.03 10.10
CA ARG A 232 22.46 -1.39 9.75
C ARG A 232 21.88 -1.82 8.40
N LEU A 233 21.49 -0.89 7.54
CA LEU A 233 21.00 -1.20 6.20
C LEU A 233 22.17 -1.46 5.24
N ASP A 234 21.94 -2.35 4.27
CA ASP A 234 22.81 -2.49 3.11
C ASP A 234 22.41 -1.47 2.04
N LEU A 235 23.23 -0.43 1.92
CA LEU A 235 23.04 0.74 1.07
C LEU A 235 24.16 0.84 0.03
N ARG A 236 24.79 -0.29 -0.33
CA ARG A 236 25.84 -0.33 -1.35
C ARG A 236 25.34 0.25 -2.67
N TYR A 237 26.18 1.06 -3.31
CA TYR A 237 25.92 1.71 -4.60
C TYR A 237 24.68 2.61 -4.63
N ILE A 238 24.07 2.95 -3.48
CA ILE A 238 22.88 3.81 -3.46
C ILE A 238 23.22 5.23 -3.92
N ASN A 239 22.26 5.89 -4.57
CA ASN A 239 22.43 7.26 -5.04
C ASN A 239 21.66 8.26 -4.16
N PHE A 240 22.30 8.70 -3.08
CA PHE A 240 21.84 9.80 -2.22
C PHE A 240 22.33 11.18 -2.68
N LYS A 241 22.69 11.35 -3.95
CA LYS A 241 23.09 12.66 -4.48
C LYS A 241 22.00 13.70 -4.19
N MET A 242 22.40 14.85 -3.64
CA MET A 242 21.48 15.93 -3.26
C MET A 242 20.39 15.54 -2.25
N ALA A 243 20.46 14.37 -1.61
CA ALA A 243 19.48 13.94 -0.63
C ALA A 243 19.64 14.72 0.69
N ASN A 244 18.54 14.94 1.40
CA ASN A 244 18.57 15.44 2.76
C ASN A 244 18.65 14.25 3.74
N LEU A 245 19.84 14.00 4.26
CA LEU A 245 20.16 12.99 5.28
C LEU A 245 20.48 13.66 6.64
N SER A 246 20.07 14.91 6.85
CA SER A 246 20.36 15.63 8.08
C SER A 246 19.79 14.88 9.28
N ARG A 247 20.59 14.77 10.34
CA ARG A 247 20.23 14.08 11.60
C ARG A 247 19.79 12.61 11.41
N CYS A 248 20.13 11.98 10.29
CA CYS A 248 19.86 10.55 10.09
C CYS A 248 20.72 9.71 11.01
N ASN A 249 20.20 8.54 11.40
CA ASN A 249 21.02 7.48 11.97
C ASN A 249 21.42 6.50 10.86
N LEU A 250 22.68 6.52 10.46
CA LEU A 250 23.33 5.64 9.48
C LEU A 250 24.36 4.71 10.16
N ALA A 251 24.32 4.57 11.49
CA ALA A 251 25.29 3.77 12.24
C ALA A 251 25.30 2.33 11.74
N HIS A 252 26.49 1.76 11.58
CA HIS A 252 26.73 0.40 11.06
C HIS A 252 26.12 0.12 9.67
N ALA A 253 25.69 1.14 8.92
CA ALA A 253 25.19 0.94 7.56
C ALA A 253 26.34 0.61 6.60
N ASN A 254 26.04 -0.16 5.56
CA ASN A 254 26.99 -0.42 4.48
C ASN A 254 26.74 0.57 3.33
N LEU A 255 27.55 1.63 3.26
CA LEU A 255 27.51 2.68 2.24
C LEU A 255 28.65 2.54 1.21
N CYS A 256 29.21 1.34 1.08
CA CYS A 256 30.28 1.09 0.12
C CYS A 256 29.84 1.47 -1.30
N CYS A 257 30.67 2.28 -1.96
CA CYS A 257 30.44 2.88 -3.28
C CYS A 257 29.16 3.72 -3.40
N ALA A 258 28.58 4.19 -2.29
CA ALA A 258 27.42 5.08 -2.33
C ALA A 258 27.79 6.46 -2.90
N ASN A 259 26.81 7.10 -3.55
CA ASN A 259 26.91 8.48 -4.02
C ASN A 259 26.15 9.42 -3.07
N LEU A 260 26.91 10.23 -2.33
CA LEU A 260 26.47 11.27 -1.40
C LEU A 260 26.91 12.67 -1.88
N GLU A 261 27.20 12.83 -3.18
CA GLU A 261 27.58 14.12 -3.75
C GLU A 261 26.52 15.19 -3.43
N ARG A 262 26.94 16.31 -2.84
CA ARG A 262 26.06 17.41 -2.45
C ARG A 262 24.91 17.02 -1.50
N ALA A 263 24.98 15.86 -0.85
CA ALA A 263 24.00 15.47 0.16
C ALA A 263 24.17 16.32 1.43
N ASP A 264 23.09 16.53 2.16
CA ASP A 264 23.12 17.14 3.50
C ASP A 264 23.09 16.03 4.56
N LEU A 265 24.21 15.81 5.22
CA LEU A 265 24.45 14.88 6.32
C LEU A 265 24.63 15.63 7.65
N SER A 266 24.26 16.91 7.74
CA SER A 266 24.48 17.71 8.95
C SER A 266 23.88 17.05 10.20
N GLY A 267 24.71 16.90 11.24
CA GLY A 267 24.33 16.26 12.50
C GLY A 267 23.90 14.78 12.41
N SER A 268 24.18 14.10 11.29
CA SER A 268 23.89 12.66 11.14
C SER A 268 24.90 11.80 11.92
N VAL A 269 24.53 10.55 12.20
CA VAL A 269 25.36 9.57 12.91
C VAL A 269 25.69 8.43 11.96
N LEU A 270 26.93 8.34 11.50
CA LEU A 270 27.46 7.28 10.63
C LEU A 270 28.43 6.35 11.37
N ASP A 271 28.45 6.36 12.71
CA ASP A 271 29.43 5.59 13.48
C ASP A 271 29.50 4.11 13.04
N CYS A 272 30.73 3.61 12.90
CA CYS A 272 31.02 2.26 12.42
C CYS A 272 30.44 1.91 11.03
N ALA A 273 30.09 2.90 10.20
CA ALA A 273 29.62 2.64 8.84
C ALA A 273 30.77 2.23 7.91
N ASN A 274 30.44 1.42 6.89
CA ASN A 274 31.36 1.13 5.80
C ASN A 274 31.18 2.17 4.68
N LEU A 275 32.19 3.00 4.46
CA LEU A 275 32.23 4.12 3.50
C LEU A 275 33.31 3.92 2.42
N GLN A 276 33.72 2.67 2.17
CA GLN A 276 34.65 2.30 1.11
C GLN A 276 34.24 2.88 -0.25
N GLY A 277 35.14 3.61 -0.91
CA GLY A 277 34.89 4.19 -2.24
C GLY A 277 33.69 5.16 -2.31
N VAL A 278 33.24 5.71 -1.19
CA VAL A 278 32.11 6.65 -1.16
C VAL A 278 32.43 7.94 -1.89
N LYS A 279 31.43 8.52 -2.57
CA LYS A 279 31.52 9.82 -3.22
C LYS A 279 30.76 10.86 -2.41
N MET A 280 31.46 11.81 -1.82
CA MET A 280 30.94 12.87 -0.94
C MET A 280 31.39 14.26 -1.42
N LEU A 281 31.63 14.43 -2.72
CA LEU A 281 32.04 15.72 -3.31
C LEU A 281 31.04 16.81 -2.93
N CYS A 282 31.53 17.89 -2.32
CA CYS A 282 30.75 19.04 -1.87
C CYS A 282 29.54 18.68 -0.97
N SER A 283 29.59 17.57 -0.23
CA SER A 283 28.54 17.23 0.76
C SER A 283 28.64 18.13 1.99
N ASN A 284 27.53 18.33 2.70
CA ASN A 284 27.52 18.97 4.00
C ASN A 284 27.45 17.93 5.11
N ALA A 285 28.49 17.75 5.92
CA ALA A 285 28.52 16.84 7.07
C ALA A 285 28.92 17.58 8.36
N GLU A 286 28.54 18.86 8.47
CA GLU A 286 28.78 19.68 9.67
C GLU A 286 28.19 19.02 10.91
N GLY A 287 29.04 18.86 11.94
CA GLY A 287 28.67 18.25 13.22
C GLY A 287 28.23 16.78 13.14
N ALA A 288 28.45 16.09 12.03
CA ALA A 288 28.16 14.66 11.92
C ALA A 288 29.14 13.83 12.77
N SER A 289 28.68 12.65 13.22
CA SER A 289 29.52 11.65 13.86
C SER A 289 29.87 10.57 12.84
N LEU A 290 31.15 10.33 12.62
CA LEU A 290 31.72 9.34 11.70
C LEU A 290 32.78 8.52 12.45
N LYS A 291 32.56 8.19 13.73
CA LYS A 291 33.55 7.47 14.53
C LYS A 291 33.77 6.06 13.98
N LEU A 292 35.00 5.59 14.01
CA LEU A 292 35.36 4.22 13.64
C LEU A 292 34.84 3.81 12.26
N CYS A 293 34.70 4.75 11.33
CA CYS A 293 34.26 4.48 9.98
C CYS A 293 35.38 3.84 9.16
N ASN A 294 34.99 3.03 8.16
CA ASN A 294 35.93 2.44 7.23
C ASN A 294 35.79 3.06 5.83
N PHE A 295 36.78 3.86 5.41
CA PHE A 295 36.88 4.40 4.05
C PHE A 295 37.89 3.64 3.17
N GLU A 296 38.62 2.67 3.74
CA GLU A 296 39.70 1.96 3.08
C GLU A 296 39.15 0.80 2.23
N ASP A 297 39.21 0.96 0.91
CA ASP A 297 38.93 -0.13 -0.02
C ASP A 297 40.23 -0.85 -0.40
N PRO A 298 40.34 -2.17 -0.16
CA PRO A 298 41.52 -2.95 -0.52
C PRO A 298 41.76 -3.03 -2.04
N SER A 299 40.76 -2.70 -2.88
CA SER A 299 40.95 -2.63 -4.34
C SER A 299 41.52 -1.28 -4.82
N GLY A 300 41.70 -0.32 -3.91
CA GLY A 300 42.29 0.99 -4.18
C GLY A 300 41.29 2.08 -4.56
N LEU A 301 39.97 1.84 -4.49
CA LEU A 301 38.96 2.88 -4.68
C LEU A 301 38.95 3.83 -3.48
N LYS A 302 39.58 4.98 -3.66
CA LYS A 302 39.65 6.02 -2.64
C LYS A 302 38.29 6.70 -2.45
N ALA A 303 37.89 6.90 -1.20
CA ALA A 303 36.77 7.78 -0.88
C ALA A 303 37.09 9.23 -1.26
N ASN A 304 36.09 9.95 -1.79
CA ASN A 304 36.25 11.33 -2.27
C ASN A 304 35.33 12.30 -1.52
N LEU A 305 35.91 13.11 -0.64
CA LEU A 305 35.25 14.14 0.18
C LEU A 305 35.75 15.55 -0.22
N GLU A 306 36.23 15.72 -1.46
CA GLU A 306 36.70 17.03 -1.93
C GLU A 306 35.62 18.12 -1.77
N GLY A 307 36.03 19.27 -1.22
CA GLY A 307 35.14 20.40 -0.97
C GLY A 307 33.98 20.15 0.00
N ALA A 308 34.00 19.05 0.76
CA ALA A 308 32.97 18.77 1.76
C ALA A 308 33.07 19.75 2.96
N ASN A 309 31.91 20.13 3.51
CA ASN A 309 31.85 20.84 4.79
C ASN A 309 31.85 19.81 5.93
N LEU A 310 32.96 19.68 6.65
CA LEU A 310 33.19 18.75 7.75
C LEU A 310 33.47 19.51 9.06
N LYS A 311 32.97 20.74 9.18
CA LYS A 311 33.17 21.57 10.37
C LYS A 311 32.60 20.87 11.61
N GLY A 312 33.41 20.75 12.66
CA GLY A 312 33.02 20.12 13.93
C GLY A 312 32.68 18.63 13.83
N VAL A 313 33.05 17.95 12.74
CA VAL A 313 32.81 16.52 12.56
C VAL A 313 33.62 15.70 13.57
N ASP A 314 33.07 14.57 14.01
CA ASP A 314 33.76 13.62 14.89
C ASP A 314 34.13 12.36 14.11
N MET A 315 35.39 12.22 13.70
CA MET A 315 35.90 11.11 12.89
C MET A 315 36.83 10.18 13.68
N GLU A 316 36.87 10.28 15.01
CA GLU A 316 37.79 9.55 15.88
C GLU A 316 37.92 8.05 15.52
N GLY A 317 39.16 7.59 15.36
CA GLY A 317 39.50 6.18 15.08
C GLY A 317 39.18 5.69 13.67
N SER A 318 38.80 6.57 12.73
CA SER A 318 38.42 6.16 11.38
C SER A 318 39.61 5.72 10.52
N GLN A 319 39.36 4.73 9.65
CA GLN A 319 40.32 4.28 8.64
C GLN A 319 40.10 5.06 7.35
N MET A 320 41.03 5.96 7.02
CA MET A 320 40.90 6.96 5.96
C MET A 320 42.10 6.96 5.01
N THR A 321 42.76 5.80 4.85
CA THR A 321 43.93 5.67 3.96
C THR A 321 43.57 6.11 2.54
N GLY A 322 44.39 7.02 2.00
CA GLY A 322 44.26 7.53 0.64
C GLY A 322 43.08 8.46 0.40
N ILE A 323 42.30 8.83 1.42
CA ILE A 323 41.10 9.67 1.26
C ILE A 323 41.43 10.99 0.55
N ASN A 324 40.55 11.44 -0.34
CA ASN A 324 40.64 12.77 -0.92
C ASN A 324 39.79 13.77 -0.13
N LEU A 325 40.45 14.69 0.57
CA LEU A 325 39.86 15.77 1.34
C LEU A 325 40.23 17.14 0.77
N ARG A 326 40.73 17.22 -0.47
CA ARG A 326 41.17 18.49 -1.07
C ARG A 326 40.13 19.60 -0.87
N VAL A 327 40.58 20.78 -0.44
CA VAL A 327 39.74 21.97 -0.17
C VAL A 327 38.52 21.75 0.74
N ALA A 328 38.50 20.68 1.54
CA ALA A 328 37.45 20.46 2.54
C ALA A 328 37.62 21.36 3.77
N THR A 329 36.50 21.69 4.42
CA THR A 329 36.49 22.48 5.66
C THR A 329 36.39 21.55 6.85
N LEU A 330 37.47 21.37 7.61
CA LEU A 330 37.55 20.51 8.79
C LEU A 330 37.63 21.30 10.10
N LYS A 331 37.39 22.61 10.10
CA LYS A 331 37.50 23.47 11.30
C LYS A 331 36.83 22.85 12.54
N ASN A 332 37.57 22.77 13.64
CA ASN A 332 37.18 22.15 14.91
C ASN A 332 36.83 20.65 14.82
N ALA A 333 37.27 19.93 13.79
CA ALA A 333 37.05 18.48 13.67
C ALA A 333 37.87 17.69 14.70
N LYS A 334 37.32 16.56 15.13
CA LYS A 334 38.02 15.58 15.98
C LYS A 334 38.50 14.44 15.10
N LEU A 335 39.82 14.33 14.96
CA LEU A 335 40.48 13.36 14.09
C LEU A 335 41.38 12.41 14.90
N LYS A 336 41.24 12.34 16.22
CA LYS A 336 42.10 11.49 17.06
C LYS A 336 42.17 10.06 16.55
N ASN A 337 43.37 9.48 16.57
CA ASN A 337 43.63 8.08 16.22
C ASN A 337 43.17 7.68 14.80
N CYS A 338 43.07 8.63 13.86
CA CYS A 338 42.73 8.32 12.47
C CYS A 338 43.93 7.80 11.67
N ASN A 339 43.68 6.88 10.75
CA ASN A 339 44.66 6.47 9.75
C ASN A 339 44.47 7.32 8.48
N LEU A 340 45.34 8.31 8.29
CA LEU A 340 45.33 9.26 7.18
C LEU A 340 46.52 9.05 6.23
N ARG A 341 47.08 7.83 6.19
CA ARG A 341 48.19 7.48 5.28
C ARG A 341 47.83 7.80 3.84
N GLY A 342 48.69 8.53 3.13
CA GLY A 342 48.48 8.90 1.72
C GLY A 342 47.25 9.78 1.46
N ALA A 343 46.64 10.37 2.51
CA ALA A 343 45.49 11.25 2.36
C ALA A 343 45.86 12.54 1.60
N THR A 344 44.92 13.03 0.78
CA THR A 344 45.07 14.33 0.09
C THR A 344 44.35 15.41 0.87
N LEU A 345 45.10 16.20 1.65
CA LEU A 345 44.63 17.31 2.48
C LEU A 345 45.03 18.68 1.89
N ALA A 346 45.32 18.75 0.60
CA ALA A 346 45.77 19.99 -0.02
C ALA A 346 44.66 21.07 0.05
N GLY A 347 45.00 22.24 0.56
CA GLY A 347 44.06 23.36 0.72
C GLY A 347 42.95 23.16 1.75
N THR A 348 43.03 22.15 2.63
CA THR A 348 42.03 21.93 3.68
C THR A 348 42.11 22.97 4.79
N ASP A 349 40.96 23.32 5.37
CA ASP A 349 40.93 24.10 6.61
C ASP A 349 40.92 23.18 7.83
N LEU A 350 42.08 22.99 8.46
CA LEU A 350 42.29 22.17 9.66
C LEU A 350 42.37 23.03 10.94
N GLU A 351 41.84 24.26 10.93
CA GLU A 351 41.88 25.15 12.09
C GLU A 351 41.29 24.48 13.35
N ASN A 352 42.03 24.51 14.46
CA ASN A 352 41.65 23.92 15.75
C ASN A 352 41.23 22.44 15.68
N CYS A 353 41.79 21.67 14.75
CA CYS A 353 41.58 20.21 14.68
C CYS A 353 42.43 19.47 15.71
N ASP A 354 41.93 18.35 16.19
CA ASP A 354 42.70 17.42 17.01
C ASP A 354 43.12 16.20 16.18
N LEU A 355 44.40 16.18 15.77
CA LEU A 355 45.02 15.11 14.96
C LEU A 355 45.85 14.16 15.84
N SER A 356 45.68 14.18 17.16
CA SER A 356 46.52 13.39 18.07
C SER A 356 46.41 11.89 17.78
N GLY A 357 47.52 11.17 17.79
CA GLY A 357 47.54 9.73 17.51
C GLY A 357 47.32 9.35 16.04
N CYS A 358 47.25 10.30 15.11
CA CYS A 358 47.06 9.98 13.70
C CYS A 358 48.30 9.34 13.06
N ASP A 359 48.09 8.56 12.00
CA ASP A 359 49.13 8.22 11.01
C ASP A 359 48.97 9.13 9.78
N LEU A 360 49.97 9.96 9.52
CA LEU A 360 50.00 10.92 8.40
C LEU A 360 51.11 10.59 7.38
N GLN A 361 51.62 9.35 7.36
CA GLN A 361 52.64 8.93 6.40
C GLN A 361 52.16 9.22 4.96
N GLU A 362 52.97 9.93 4.17
CA GLU A 362 52.66 10.31 2.78
C GLU A 362 51.42 11.20 2.59
N ALA A 363 50.85 11.76 3.66
CA ALA A 363 49.74 12.70 3.54
C ALA A 363 50.20 14.04 2.92
N ASN A 364 49.41 14.58 1.98
CA ASN A 364 49.69 15.85 1.33
C ASN A 364 48.92 16.99 2.00
N LEU A 365 49.61 17.80 2.82
CA LEU A 365 49.06 18.98 3.51
C LEU A 365 49.38 20.31 2.81
N ARG A 366 49.73 20.31 1.53
CA ARG A 366 50.12 21.55 0.84
C ARG A 366 49.01 22.60 0.89
N GLY A 367 49.29 23.76 1.47
CA GLY A 367 48.35 24.88 1.55
C GLY A 367 47.19 24.68 2.52
N SER A 368 47.25 23.67 3.40
CA SER A 368 46.25 23.50 4.45
C SER A 368 46.42 24.55 5.56
N ASN A 369 45.33 25.06 6.12
CA ASN A 369 45.35 25.90 7.31
C ASN A 369 45.41 25.03 8.57
N VAL A 370 46.57 24.95 9.23
CA VAL A 370 46.78 24.16 10.45
C VAL A 370 46.81 25.00 11.72
N LYS A 371 46.26 26.23 11.69
CA LYS A 371 46.27 27.13 12.85
C LYS A 371 45.54 26.49 14.04
N GLY A 372 46.23 26.35 15.17
CA GLY A 372 45.66 25.76 16.38
C GLY A 372 45.42 24.25 16.30
N ALA A 373 45.86 23.57 15.24
CA ALA A 373 45.77 22.12 15.14
C ALA A 373 46.75 21.44 16.12
N ILE A 374 46.30 20.34 16.73
CA ILE A 374 47.05 19.57 17.72
C ILE A 374 47.64 18.33 17.04
N PHE A 375 48.95 18.13 17.17
CA PHE A 375 49.71 17.00 16.60
C PHE A 375 50.48 16.24 17.68
N GLU A 376 49.78 15.76 18.70
CA GLU A 376 50.37 14.98 19.79
C GLU A 376 50.37 13.48 19.47
N GLU A 377 51.32 12.72 20.03
CA GLU A 377 51.35 11.25 19.93
C GLU A 377 51.27 10.69 18.50
N MET A 378 51.74 11.44 17.51
CA MET A 378 51.73 11.04 16.10
C MET A 378 52.42 9.69 15.89
N LEU A 379 51.73 8.74 15.24
CA LEU A 379 52.27 7.40 14.94
C LEU A 379 53.49 7.47 14.01
N THR A 380 53.50 8.46 13.11
CA THR A 380 54.61 8.74 12.20
C THR A 380 54.95 10.23 12.21
N PRO A 381 56.23 10.61 12.28
CA PRO A 381 56.63 12.02 12.21
C PRO A 381 56.18 12.67 10.90
N LEU A 382 55.59 13.86 10.99
CA LEU A 382 55.19 14.63 9.83
C LEU A 382 56.41 15.32 9.20
N HIS A 383 56.72 15.02 7.92
CA HIS A 383 57.75 15.74 7.18
C HIS A 383 57.25 17.15 6.79
N MET A 384 57.40 18.10 7.71
CA MET A 384 56.89 19.48 7.60
C MET A 384 57.50 20.30 6.44
N SER A 385 58.55 19.82 5.78
CA SER A 385 59.19 20.52 4.65
C SER A 385 58.28 20.66 3.42
N GLN A 386 57.16 19.94 3.36
CA GLN A 386 56.16 20.05 2.29
C GLN A 386 54.88 20.79 2.71
N SER A 387 54.76 21.20 3.98
CA SER A 387 53.47 21.52 4.62
C SER A 387 53.25 22.99 4.96
N VAL A 388 54.28 23.86 4.88
CA VAL A 388 54.16 25.25 5.38
C VAL A 388 54.74 26.24 4.38
N ARG A 389 53.87 27.05 3.76
CA ARG A 389 54.19 28.38 3.26
C ARG A 389 53.01 29.31 3.52
#